data_AF-A0A9P7WY82-F1
#
_entry.id   AF-A0A9P7WY82-F1
#
_cell.length_a   1.000
_cell.length_b   1.000
_cell.length_c   1.000
_cell.angle_alpha   90.00
_cell.angle_beta   90.00
_cell.angle_gamma   90.00
#
_symmetry.space_group_name_H-M   'P 1'
#
loop_
_entity.id
_entity.type
_entity.pdbx_description
1 polymer ?
#
loop_
_entity_poly.entity_id
_entity_poly.type
_entity_poly.pdbx_seq_one_letter_code
_entity_poly.pdbx_strand_id
1 'polypeptide(L)'
;MATIHPQLSDTQRLTLSAVMDATGKDILITITPPAVPNGTVDSDVKLRRAPVDFVLTIDISISMGWPANIPGDTEQSGLSVLDIVKHAAKTIVTSMQDTDRVAVVTFCGSAKVKYPAS
;
A
#
# COMPACT_ATOMS: atom_id res chain seq x y z
N MET A 1 37.55 -6.11 3.44
CA MET A 1 36.15 -5.70 3.27
C MET A 1 35.92 -4.51 4.18
N ALA A 2 35.86 -3.29 3.64
CA ALA A 2 35.77 -2.07 4.43
C ALA A 2 34.31 -1.63 4.52
N THR A 3 33.71 -1.75 5.70
CA THR A 3 32.36 -1.25 5.98
C THR A 3 32.47 0.22 6.34
N ILE A 4 32.03 1.08 5.44
CA ILE A 4 31.99 2.53 5.66
C ILE A 4 30.68 2.85 6.36
N HIS A 5 30.74 3.26 7.64
CA HIS A 5 29.57 3.74 8.37
C HIS A 5 29.50 5.27 8.26
N PRO A 6 28.64 5.85 7.41
CA PRO A 6 28.40 7.29 7.43
C PRO A 6 27.72 7.68 8.76
N GLN A 7 28.34 8.62 9.48
CA GLN A 7 27.81 9.20 10.72
C GLN A 7 26.76 10.27 10.39
N LEU A 8 25.48 9.86 10.40
CA LEU A 8 24.31 10.73 10.47
C LEU A 8 23.68 10.55 11.86
N SER A 9 23.16 11.64 12.44
CA SER A 9 22.62 11.71 13.82
C SER A 9 21.75 10.51 14.22
N ASP A 10 21.90 10.04 15.47
CA ASP A 10 21.38 8.78 16.02
C ASP A 10 19.88 8.48 15.81
N THR A 11 19.07 9.51 15.55
CA THR A 11 17.64 9.33 15.28
C THR A 11 17.34 8.86 13.86
N GLN A 12 18.27 8.86 12.91
CA GLN A 12 17.97 8.65 11.47
C GLN A 12 18.62 7.41 10.84
N ARG A 13 18.80 6.32 11.59
CA ARG A 13 19.55 5.16 11.08
C ARG A 13 18.70 4.30 10.13
N LEU A 14 18.74 4.65 8.84
CA LEU A 14 18.55 3.69 7.75
C LEU A 14 19.79 2.78 7.74
N THR A 15 19.61 1.46 7.78
CA THR A 15 20.75 0.55 7.63
C THR A 15 20.94 0.28 6.15
N LEU A 16 22.09 0.66 5.60
CA LEU A 16 22.48 0.32 4.23
C LEU A 16 23.54 -0.77 4.27
N SER A 17 23.37 -1.82 3.47
CA SER A 17 24.43 -2.79 3.19
C SER A 17 24.65 -2.87 1.68
N ALA A 18 25.91 -2.90 1.25
CA ALA A 18 26.28 -3.00 -0.15
C ALA A 18 27.18 -4.21 -0.36
N VAL A 19 26.85 -5.02 -1.37
CA VAL A 19 27.66 -6.18 -1.79
C VAL A 19 28.02 -5.98 -3.25
N MET A 20 29.32 -6.06 -3.56
CA MET A 20 29.81 -6.04 -4.95
C MET A 20 29.90 -7.46 -5.48
N ASP A 21 29.63 -7.63 -6.77
CA ASP A 21 29.89 -8.88 -7.46
C ASP A 21 31.40 -9.14 -7.60
N ALA A 22 31.78 -10.39 -7.92
CA ALA A 22 33.19 -10.78 -8.01
C ALA A 22 33.96 -10.06 -9.13
N THR A 23 33.24 -9.50 -10.13
CA THR A 23 33.85 -8.77 -11.24
C THR A 23 33.98 -7.27 -10.97
N GLY A 24 33.38 -6.78 -9.88
CA GLY A 24 33.37 -5.38 -9.47
C GLY A 24 32.55 -4.47 -10.39
N LYS A 25 31.65 -5.04 -11.19
CA LYS A 25 30.80 -4.31 -12.14
C LYS A 25 29.40 -4.05 -11.59
N ASP A 26 28.91 -4.93 -10.73
CA ASP A 26 27.55 -4.86 -10.18
C ASP A 26 27.59 -4.66 -8.66
N ILE A 27 26.66 -3.85 -8.16
CA ILE A 27 26.51 -3.55 -6.73
C ILE A 27 25.07 -3.77 -6.32
N LEU A 28 24.85 -4.66 -5.35
CA LEU A 28 23.57 -4.83 -4.67
C LEU A 28 23.55 -3.95 -3.43
N ILE A 29 22.65 -2.98 -3.38
CA ILE A 29 22.42 -2.14 -2.21
C ILE A 29 21.12 -2.57 -1.54
N THR A 30 21.20 -3.01 -0.29
CA THR A 30 20.04 -3.30 0.56
C THR A 30 19.82 -2.13 1.51
N ILE A 31 18.58 -1.65 1.58
CA ILE A 31 18.17 -0.61 2.52
C ILE A 31 17.17 -1.22 3.48
N THR A 32 17.50 -1.25 4.77
CA THR A 32 16.58 -1.65 5.83
C THR A 32 15.98 -0.38 6.46
N PRO A 33 14.66 -0.17 6.31
CA PRO A 33 13.97 0.93 6.96
C PRO A 33 14.05 0.84 8.49
N PRO A 34 14.02 1.97 9.22
CA PRO A 34 13.90 1.94 10.68
C PRO A 34 12.57 1.28 11.08
N ALA A 35 12.58 0.50 12.17
CA ALA A 35 11.40 -0.22 12.66
C ALA A 35 10.26 0.71 13.14
N VAL A 36 10.58 2.00 13.34
CA VAL A 36 9.74 2.98 14.03
C VAL A 36 9.90 4.32 13.32
N PRO A 37 8.81 4.98 12.86
CA PRO A 37 8.85 6.34 12.34
C PRO A 37 9.46 7.33 13.33
N ASN A 38 10.29 8.25 12.84
CA ASN A 38 10.91 9.26 13.69
C ASN A 38 9.93 10.40 14.00
N GLY A 39 9.61 10.58 15.27
CA GLY A 39 8.95 11.76 15.79
C GLY A 39 9.28 11.94 17.26
N THR A 40 9.94 13.03 17.62
CA THR A 40 10.04 13.50 19.00
C THR A 40 8.69 14.05 19.42
N VAL A 41 7.87 13.27 20.12
CA VAL A 41 6.80 13.86 20.93
C VAL A 41 6.57 12.98 22.15
N ASP A 42 6.37 13.66 23.28
CA ASP A 42 5.96 13.15 24.58
C ASP A 42 5.43 11.71 24.60
N SER A 43 5.81 10.98 25.65
CA SER A 43 5.48 9.59 25.97
C SER A 43 3.98 9.20 25.91
N ASP A 44 3.06 10.13 25.60
CA ASP A 44 1.63 9.94 25.40
C ASP A 44 1.16 9.96 23.93
N VAL A 45 2.00 10.39 22.97
CA VAL A 45 1.64 10.34 21.55
C VAL A 45 2.10 9.00 20.99
N LYS A 46 1.20 8.00 21.01
CA LYS A 46 1.39 6.72 20.30
C LYS A 46 2.01 6.97 18.93
N LEU A 47 3.03 6.19 18.63
CA LEU A 47 3.83 6.30 17.43
C LEU A 47 2.97 5.97 16.19
N ARG A 48 2.37 7.01 15.59
CA ARG A 48 1.45 6.87 14.46
C ARG A 48 2.23 6.78 13.15
N ARG A 49 1.75 5.94 12.23
CA ARG A 49 2.28 5.91 10.86
C ARG A 49 2.02 7.26 10.17
N ALA A 50 2.81 7.59 9.16
CA ALA A 50 2.51 8.73 8.30
C ALA A 50 1.14 8.53 7.61
N PRO A 51 0.35 9.60 7.42
CA PRO A 51 -0.90 9.54 6.67
C PRO A 51 -0.69 8.94 5.27
N VAL A 52 -1.66 8.13 4.83
CA VAL A 52 -1.65 7.49 3.50
C VAL A 52 -2.83 7.97 2.66
N ASP A 53 -2.57 8.23 1.37
CA ASP A 53 -3.60 8.52 0.37
C ASP A 53 -3.90 7.27 -0.47
N PHE A 54 -5.12 6.75 -0.39
CA PHE A 54 -5.58 5.62 -1.21
C PHE A 54 -6.35 6.11 -2.44
N VAL A 55 -5.99 5.64 -3.63
CA VAL A 55 -6.76 5.88 -4.86
C VAL A 55 -7.31 4.56 -5.38
N LEU A 56 -8.57 4.28 -5.05
CA LEU A 56 -9.26 3.06 -5.45
C LEU A 56 -9.79 3.22 -6.88
N THR A 57 -9.03 2.69 -7.84
CA THR A 57 -9.47 2.64 -9.25
C THR A 57 -10.23 1.35 -9.49
N ILE A 58 -11.56 1.46 -9.63
CA ILE A 58 -12.49 0.34 -9.74
C ILE A 58 -12.93 0.20 -11.20
N ASP A 59 -12.68 -0.97 -11.79
CA ASP A 59 -13.28 -1.34 -13.07
C ASP A 59 -14.80 -1.51 -12.90
N ILE A 60 -15.56 -0.89 -13.79
CA ILE A 60 -17.03 -1.00 -13.86
C ILE A 60 -17.49 -1.51 -15.25
N SER A 61 -16.59 -2.18 -15.97
CA SER A 61 -16.90 -2.85 -17.23
C SER A 61 -17.96 -3.95 -17.07
N ILE A 62 -18.50 -4.42 -18.19
CA ILE A 62 -19.62 -5.38 -18.21
C ILE A 62 -19.26 -6.70 -17.48
N SER A 63 -18.02 -7.17 -17.58
CA SER A 63 -17.58 -8.41 -16.91
C SER A 63 -17.62 -8.31 -15.39
N MET A 64 -17.57 -7.10 -14.84
CA MET A 64 -17.64 -6.88 -13.39
C MET A 64 -19.04 -7.18 -12.85
N GLY A 65 -20.08 -7.18 -13.69
CA GLY A 65 -21.42 -7.61 -13.34
C GLY A 65 -21.63 -9.12 -13.35
N TRP A 66 -20.64 -9.91 -13.77
CA TRP A 66 -20.78 -11.36 -13.84
C TRP A 66 -20.77 -12.01 -12.46
N PRO A 67 -21.38 -13.20 -12.31
CA PRO A 67 -21.35 -13.96 -11.06
C PRO A 67 -19.92 -14.24 -10.61
N ALA A 68 -19.64 -13.96 -9.34
CA ALA A 68 -18.39 -14.31 -8.72
C ALA A 68 -18.45 -15.76 -8.23
N ASN A 69 -18.24 -16.70 -9.14
CA ASN A 69 -18.23 -18.12 -8.84
C ASN A 69 -16.86 -18.57 -8.30
N ILE A 70 -16.89 -19.55 -7.39
CA ILE A 70 -15.67 -20.18 -6.87
C ILE A 70 -15.20 -21.22 -7.89
N PRO A 71 -13.93 -21.21 -8.33
CA PRO A 71 -13.42 -22.21 -9.26
C PRO A 71 -13.60 -23.62 -8.70
N GLY A 72 -14.30 -24.48 -9.43
CA GLY A 72 -14.58 -25.86 -9.03
C GLY A 72 -15.89 -26.07 -8.27
N ASP A 73 -16.63 -24.99 -8.00
CA ASP A 73 -17.98 -25.06 -7.44
C ASP A 73 -19.02 -24.74 -8.52
N THR A 74 -20.14 -25.46 -8.50
CA THR A 74 -21.23 -25.27 -9.47
C THR A 74 -22.28 -24.28 -8.95
N GLU A 75 -22.24 -23.97 -7.65
CA GLU A 75 -23.18 -23.06 -7.02
C GLU A 75 -22.83 -21.59 -7.27
N GLN A 76 -23.84 -20.80 -7.63
CA GLN A 76 -23.71 -19.36 -7.76
C GLN A 76 -23.77 -18.72 -6.37
N SER A 77 -22.78 -17.89 -6.05
CA SER A 77 -22.71 -17.16 -4.78
C SER A 77 -23.81 -16.11 -4.60
N GLY A 78 -24.56 -15.78 -5.67
CA GLY A 78 -25.52 -14.68 -5.69
C GLY A 78 -24.87 -13.29 -5.68
N LEU A 79 -23.54 -13.20 -5.75
CA LEU A 79 -22.75 -11.97 -5.75
C LEU A 79 -22.12 -11.74 -7.12
N SER A 80 -22.06 -10.48 -7.56
CA SER A 80 -21.24 -10.12 -8.72
C SER A 80 -19.78 -9.89 -8.33
N VAL A 81 -18.87 -9.97 -9.30
CA VAL A 81 -17.46 -9.58 -9.10
C VAL A 81 -17.36 -8.16 -8.53
N LEU A 82 -18.19 -7.23 -9.02
CA LEU A 82 -18.23 -5.86 -8.54
C LEU A 82 -18.69 -5.76 -7.08
N ASP A 83 -19.58 -6.64 -6.61
CA ASP A 83 -20.01 -6.64 -5.21
C ASP A 83 -18.88 -7.11 -4.28
N ILE A 84 -18.07 -8.08 -4.71
CA ILE A 84 -16.84 -8.45 -3.98
C ILE A 84 -15.86 -7.27 -3.95
N VAL A 85 -15.67 -6.57 -5.06
CA VAL A 85 -14.78 -5.40 -5.12
C VAL A 85 -15.28 -4.27 -4.22
N LYS A 86 -16.59 -3.98 -4.20
CA LYS A 86 -17.18 -3.01 -3.27
C LYS A 86 -16.96 -3.42 -1.82
N HIS A 87 -17.12 -4.70 -1.51
CA HIS A 87 -16.87 -5.23 -0.17
C HIS A 87 -15.40 -5.05 0.23
N ALA A 88 -14.46 -5.43 -0.63
CA ALA A 88 -13.03 -5.25 -0.39
C ALA A 88 -12.66 -3.76 -0.21
N ALA A 89 -13.21 -2.87 -1.04
CA ALA A 89 -13.03 -1.43 -0.90
C ALA A 89 -13.54 -0.92 0.45
N LYS A 90 -14.70 -1.41 0.92
CA LYS A 90 -15.23 -1.07 2.24
C LYS A 90 -14.32 -1.56 3.36
N THR A 91 -13.71 -2.73 3.23
CA THR A 91 -12.74 -3.26 4.20
C THR A 91 -11.51 -2.36 4.30
N ILE A 92 -10.98 -1.89 3.16
CA ILE A 92 -9.86 -0.93 3.13
C ILE A 92 -10.25 0.33 3.91
N VAL A 93 -11.39 0.95 3.57
CA VAL A 93 -11.87 2.18 4.23
C VAL A 93 -12.07 1.98 5.74
N THR A 94 -12.55 0.80 6.15
CA THR A 94 -12.73 0.48 7.57
C THR A 94 -11.40 0.29 8.31
N SER A 95 -10.32 -0.08 7.60
CA SER A 95 -8.98 -0.25 8.17
C SER A 95 -8.12 1.03 8.18
N MET A 96 -8.61 2.10 7.57
CA MET A 96 -7.92 3.39 7.52
C MET A 96 -7.89 4.07 8.90
N GLN A 97 -6.89 4.92 9.11
CA GLN A 97 -6.83 5.82 10.26
C GLN A 97 -7.48 7.16 9.90
N ASP A 98 -7.89 7.93 10.91
CA ASP A 98 -8.56 9.24 10.72
C ASP A 98 -7.74 10.25 9.89
N THR A 99 -6.43 10.05 9.80
CA THR A 99 -5.53 10.90 9.01
C THR A 99 -5.39 10.46 7.56
N ASP A 100 -5.82 9.25 7.22
CA ASP A 100 -5.70 8.71 5.87
C ASP A 100 -6.81 9.26 4.97
N ARG A 101 -6.50 9.44 3.69
CA ARG A 101 -7.47 9.92 2.70
C ARG A 101 -7.76 8.83 1.68
N VAL A 102 -8.97 8.87 1.12
CA VAL A 102 -9.36 7.94 0.04
C VAL A 102 -10.04 8.68 -1.09
N ALA A 103 -9.66 8.35 -2.33
CA ALA A 103 -10.39 8.69 -3.53
C ALA A 103 -10.91 7.42 -4.21
N VAL A 104 -12.09 7.50 -4.81
CA VAL A 104 -12.66 6.42 -5.64
C VAL A 104 -12.78 6.92 -7.07
N VAL A 105 -12.18 6.17 -7.99
CA VAL A 105 -12.20 6.43 -9.42
C VAL A 105 -12.82 5.22 -10.11
N THR A 106 -13.86 5.42 -10.88
CA THR A 106 -14.44 4.34 -11.72
C THR A 106 -13.86 4.40 -13.12
N PHE A 107 -13.62 3.23 -13.72
CA PHE A 107 -13.11 3.13 -15.08
C PHE A 107 -13.97 2.18 -15.94
N CYS A 108 -14.41 2.65 -17.10
CA CYS A 108 -14.90 1.82 -18.22
C CYS A 108 -14.83 2.68 -19.49
N GLY A 109 -13.78 2.50 -20.29
CA GLY A 109 -13.48 3.34 -21.46
C GLY A 109 -13.01 4.76 -21.13
N SER A 110 -13.40 5.30 -19.97
CA SER A 110 -12.90 6.56 -19.40
C SER A 110 -12.86 6.48 -17.88
N ALA A 111 -11.94 7.21 -17.26
CA ALA A 111 -11.83 7.33 -15.81
C ALA A 111 -12.68 8.50 -15.30
N LYS A 112 -13.40 8.28 -14.20
CA LYS A 112 -14.24 9.30 -13.54
C LYS A 112 -14.05 9.24 -12.03
N VAL A 113 -13.70 10.37 -11.41
CA VAL A 113 -13.67 10.48 -9.95
C VAL A 113 -15.11 10.43 -9.43
N LYS A 114 -15.40 9.45 -8.57
CA LYS A 114 -16.68 9.31 -7.87
C LYS A 114 -16.63 9.87 -6.47
N TYR A 115 -15.46 9.77 -5.83
CA TYR A 115 -15.20 10.35 -4.52
C TYR A 115 -13.78 10.93 -4.52
N PRO A 116 -13.59 12.24 -4.26
CA PRO A 116 -12.26 12.85 -4.20
C PRO A 116 -11.57 12.54 -2.87
N ALA A 117 -10.23 12.61 -2.83
CA ALA A 117 -9.49 12.51 -1.57
C ALA A 117 -9.79 13.72 -0.69
N SER A 118 -10.28 13.47 0.53
CA SER A 118 -10.56 14.45 1.58
C SER A 118 -9.63 14.24 2.76
#